data_AF-A0A934N6I1-F1
#
_entry.id   AF-A0A934N6I1-F1
#
_cell.length_a   1.000
_cell.length_b   1.000
_cell.length_c   1.000
_cell.angle_alpha   90.00
_cell.angle_beta   90.00
_cell.angle_gamma   90.00
#
_symmetry.space_group_name_H-M   'P 1'
#
loop_
_entity.id
_entity.type
_entity.pdbx_description
1 polymer ?
#
loop_
_entity_poly.entity_id
_entity_poly.type
_entity_poly.pdbx_seq_one_letter_code
_entity_poly.pdbx_strand_id
1 'polypeptide(L)'
;MVHVDASLLSGKAEGGRCTLEDGQALPPSVAGEAEVMELWEREGLPIDLGRSRRTVSPRLRTALNARDRGCCFPGCPVPVRRTHAHHLQHWGQGGRTDLSNLVSLCGFHYRRLHEGAYTIGHQRDGSLSFEARSGRLIKGQSQRLDCASAGAPHLRELHQGRGLTMTAGTAGARSGGERCDVDHTLFVLCTNAEYRDRQAGHSP
;
A
#
# COMPACT_ATOMS: atom_id res chain seq x y z
N MET A 1 7.90 -10.56 -16.95
CA MET A 1 8.80 -9.38 -17.01
C MET A 1 10.06 -9.80 -17.77
N VAL A 2 10.58 -8.98 -18.70
CA VAL A 2 11.84 -9.27 -19.43
C VAL A 2 12.93 -8.33 -18.91
N HIS A 3 14.09 -8.87 -18.57
CA HIS A 3 15.28 -8.13 -18.17
C HIS A 3 16.23 -8.05 -19.36
N VAL A 4 16.47 -6.85 -19.86
CA VAL A 4 17.39 -6.61 -20.99
C VAL A 4 18.40 -5.54 -20.64
N ASP A 5 19.66 -5.79 -20.96
CA ASP A 5 20.71 -4.77 -20.83
C ASP A 5 20.38 -3.56 -21.70
N ALA A 6 20.47 -2.35 -21.13
CA ALA A 6 20.12 -1.12 -21.84
C ALA A 6 20.98 -0.90 -23.09
N SER A 7 22.25 -1.33 -23.07
CA SER A 7 23.15 -1.29 -24.24
C SER A 7 22.71 -2.22 -25.36
N LEU A 8 22.19 -3.40 -25.02
CA LEU A 8 21.67 -4.38 -25.98
C LEU A 8 20.34 -3.89 -26.58
N LEU A 9 19.45 -3.35 -25.76
CA LEU A 9 18.16 -2.80 -26.22
C LEU A 9 18.32 -1.56 -27.12
N SER A 10 19.31 -0.71 -26.83
CA SER A 10 19.60 0.50 -27.61
C SER A 10 20.45 0.25 -28.85
N GLY A 11 20.81 -1.00 -29.16
CA GLY A 11 21.67 -1.37 -30.28
C GLY A 11 23.12 -0.90 -30.16
N LYS A 12 23.54 -0.51 -28.94
CA LYS A 12 24.91 -0.06 -28.64
C LYS A 12 25.86 -1.21 -28.29
N ALA A 13 25.35 -2.42 -28.12
CA ALA A 13 26.12 -3.63 -27.88
C ALA A 13 25.53 -4.80 -28.68
N GLU A 14 26.40 -5.65 -29.22
CA GLU A 14 26.02 -6.87 -29.95
C GLU A 14 25.70 -8.05 -29.01
N GLY A 15 26.04 -7.94 -27.72
CA GLY A 15 25.81 -8.97 -26.70
C GLY A 15 25.45 -8.36 -25.35
N GLY A 16 24.69 -9.12 -24.56
CA GLY A 16 24.21 -8.71 -23.24
C GLY A 16 23.14 -9.68 -22.72
N ARG A 17 22.64 -9.40 -21.52
CA ARG A 17 21.56 -10.15 -20.89
C ARG A 17 20.22 -9.81 -21.54
N CYS A 18 19.46 -10.83 -21.89
CA CYS A 18 18.05 -10.74 -22.26
C CYS A 18 17.35 -12.00 -21.71
N THR A 19 16.67 -11.87 -20.57
CA THR A 19 16.11 -13.02 -19.85
C THR A 19 14.71 -12.74 -19.31
N LEU A 20 13.92 -13.80 -19.13
CA LEU A 20 12.70 -13.77 -18.33
C LEU A 20 13.04 -13.70 -16.83
N GLU A 21 12.00 -13.50 -16.02
CA GLU A 21 12.09 -13.44 -14.55
C GLU A 21 12.60 -14.75 -13.92
N ASP A 22 12.36 -15.89 -14.58
CA ASP A 22 12.87 -17.21 -14.19
C ASP A 22 14.31 -17.49 -14.66
N GLY A 23 14.94 -16.52 -15.32
CA GLY A 23 16.30 -16.62 -15.84
C GLY A 23 16.41 -17.26 -17.22
N GLN A 24 15.31 -17.67 -17.86
CA GLN A 24 15.34 -18.21 -19.21
C GLN A 24 15.81 -17.15 -20.21
N ALA A 25 16.80 -17.48 -21.04
CA ALA A 25 17.31 -16.59 -22.07
C ALA A 25 16.28 -16.40 -23.20
N LEU A 26 16.14 -15.17 -23.68
CA LEU A 26 15.30 -14.80 -24.80
C LEU A 26 16.10 -14.05 -25.87
N PRO A 27 15.70 -14.15 -27.15
CA PRO A 27 16.27 -13.31 -28.20
C PRO A 27 15.90 -11.82 -27.95
N PRO A 28 16.83 -10.87 -28.14
CA PRO A 28 16.59 -9.44 -27.88
C PRO A 28 15.43 -8.83 -28.68
N SER A 29 15.10 -9.41 -29.83
CA SER A 29 13.98 -8.98 -30.69
C SER A 29 12.63 -8.99 -29.95
N VAL A 30 12.44 -9.90 -28.99
CA VAL A 30 11.18 -10.02 -28.23
C VAL A 30 11.00 -8.89 -27.23
N ALA A 31 12.08 -8.24 -26.80
CA ALA A 31 12.01 -7.15 -25.83
C ALA A 31 11.67 -5.78 -26.45
N GLY A 32 11.90 -5.62 -27.76
CA GLY A 32 11.64 -4.35 -28.47
C GLY A 32 10.17 -3.97 -28.59
N GLU A 33 9.25 -4.92 -28.36
CA GLU A 33 7.80 -4.70 -28.45
C GLU A 33 7.14 -4.42 -27.09
N ALA A 34 7.91 -4.34 -26.00
CA ALA A 34 7.40 -4.17 -24.65
C ALA A 34 7.46 -2.72 -24.15
N GLU A 35 6.61 -2.38 -23.16
CA GLU A 35 6.76 -1.15 -22.38
C GLU A 35 8.04 -1.21 -21.55
N VAL A 36 8.93 -0.22 -21.72
CA VAL A 36 10.28 -0.21 -21.13
C VAL A 36 10.27 0.48 -19.77
N MET A 37 10.83 -0.18 -18.75
CA MET A 37 11.13 0.42 -17.44
C MET A 37 12.62 0.32 -17.14
N GLU A 38 13.28 1.46 -16.91
CA GLU A 38 14.70 1.49 -16.57
C GLU A 38 14.98 0.94 -15.16
N LEU A 39 15.95 0.02 -15.07
CA LEU A 39 16.47 -0.54 -13.84
C LEU A 39 17.99 -0.39 -13.83
N TRP A 40 18.53 0.13 -12.73
CA TRP A 40 19.97 0.22 -12.51
C TRP A 40 20.41 -0.95 -11.64
N GLU A 41 21.43 -1.69 -12.06
CA GLU A 41 21.97 -2.84 -11.32
C GLU A 41 23.48 -2.68 -11.10
N ARG A 42 23.97 -3.17 -9.96
CA ARG A 42 25.40 -3.37 -9.69
C ARG A 42 25.59 -4.81 -9.28
N GLU A 43 26.43 -5.55 -10.01
CA GLU A 43 26.70 -6.98 -9.75
C GLU A 43 25.43 -7.85 -9.74
N GLY A 44 24.44 -7.53 -10.59
CA GLY A 44 23.18 -8.27 -10.69
C GLY A 44 22.17 -7.98 -9.57
N LEU A 45 22.47 -7.03 -8.68
CA LEU A 45 21.54 -6.53 -7.67
C LEU A 45 21.00 -5.15 -8.08
N PRO A 46 19.68 -4.93 -8.05
CA PRO A 46 19.10 -3.61 -8.24
C PRO A 46 19.72 -2.58 -7.29
N ILE A 47 20.21 -1.47 -7.84
CA ILE A 47 20.76 -0.36 -7.07
C ILE A 47 19.60 0.47 -6.53
N ASP A 48 19.60 0.69 -5.22
CA ASP A 48 18.68 1.62 -4.56
C ASP A 48 19.04 3.07 -4.92
N LEU A 49 18.06 3.82 -5.43
CA LEU A 49 18.26 5.16 -5.99
C LEU A 49 18.51 6.24 -4.91
N GLY A 50 18.42 5.91 -3.62
CA GLY A 50 18.78 6.82 -2.52
C GLY A 50 18.01 8.15 -2.56
N ARG A 51 18.70 9.30 -2.59
CA ARG A 51 18.10 10.64 -2.70
C ARG A 51 17.81 11.08 -4.14
N SER A 52 18.28 10.36 -5.15
CA SER A 52 18.21 10.81 -6.56
C SER A 52 16.78 10.97 -7.08
N ARG A 53 15.79 10.34 -6.43
CA ARG A 53 14.36 10.53 -6.72
C ARG A 53 13.55 10.73 -5.44
N ARG A 54 12.74 11.78 -5.41
CA ARG A 54 11.70 12.00 -4.38
C ARG A 54 10.57 10.99 -4.50
N THR A 55 10.27 10.57 -5.72
CA THR A 55 9.17 9.67 -6.05
C THR A 55 9.51 8.24 -5.63
N VAL A 56 8.61 7.62 -4.88
CA VAL A 56 8.71 6.20 -4.50
C VAL A 56 8.56 5.36 -5.76
N SER A 57 9.58 4.54 -6.07
CA SER A 57 9.55 3.67 -7.25
C SER A 57 8.48 2.58 -7.12
N PRO A 58 7.99 2.00 -8.23
CA PRO A 58 7.04 0.88 -8.16
C PRO A 58 7.55 -0.31 -7.34
N ARG A 59 8.83 -0.68 -7.48
CA ARG A 59 9.46 -1.74 -6.66
C ARG A 59 9.43 -1.41 -5.18
N LEU A 60 9.83 -0.19 -4.81
CA LEU A 60 9.81 0.26 -3.43
C LEU A 60 8.39 0.32 -2.87
N ARG A 61 7.41 0.69 -3.71
CA ARG A 61 6.00 0.66 -3.37
C ARG A 61 5.50 -0.78 -3.13
N THR A 62 5.88 -1.74 -3.95
CA THR A 62 5.54 -3.16 -3.76
C THR A 62 6.14 -3.70 -2.46
N ALA A 63 7.41 -3.42 -2.18
CA ALA A 63 8.06 -3.81 -0.93
C ALA A 63 7.38 -3.19 0.30
N LEU A 64 7.05 -1.90 0.22
CA LEU A 64 6.33 -1.17 1.26
C LEU A 64 4.95 -1.78 1.51
N ASN A 65 4.24 -2.13 0.44
CA ASN A 65 2.91 -2.74 0.52
C ASN A 65 2.94 -4.11 1.21
N ALA A 66 3.95 -4.93 0.89
CA ALA A 66 4.14 -6.25 1.50
C ALA A 66 4.49 -6.15 3.00
N ARG A 67 5.32 -5.16 3.38
CA ARG A 67 5.72 -4.92 4.78
C ARG A 67 4.56 -4.39 5.61
N ASP A 68 3.97 -3.28 5.17
CA ASP A 68 2.99 -2.53 5.99
C ASP A 68 1.63 -3.18 5.97
N ARG A 69 1.34 -3.92 4.90
CA ARG A 69 0.06 -4.55 4.66
C ARG A 69 -1.06 -3.56 4.99
N GLY A 70 -1.07 -2.30 4.55
CA GLY A 70 -2.14 -1.34 4.86
C GLY A 70 -1.70 -0.08 5.58
N CYS A 71 -2.66 0.66 6.13
CA CYS A 71 -2.36 1.87 6.89
C CYS A 71 -1.73 1.50 8.24
N CYS A 72 -0.52 1.97 8.50
CA CYS A 72 0.22 1.68 9.74
C CYS A 72 -0.32 2.41 10.97
N PHE A 73 -1.22 3.39 10.80
CA PHE A 73 -1.83 4.08 11.95
C PHE A 73 -2.56 3.06 12.85
N PRO A 74 -2.34 3.08 14.18
CA PRO A 74 -2.86 2.08 15.09
C PRO A 74 -4.38 1.95 15.02
N GLY A 75 -4.88 0.72 14.77
CA GLY A 75 -6.31 0.44 14.66
C GLY A 75 -6.96 0.78 13.31
N CYS A 76 -6.22 1.32 12.34
CA CYS A 76 -6.77 1.60 11.01
C CYS A 76 -6.93 0.33 10.16
N PRO A 77 -8.14 -0.01 9.66
CA PRO A 77 -8.36 -1.20 8.85
C PRO A 77 -8.08 -0.98 7.35
N VAL A 78 -7.72 0.23 6.94
CA VAL A 78 -7.66 0.61 5.51
C VAL A 78 -6.65 -0.26 4.75
N PRO A 79 -7.06 -0.87 3.62
CA PRO A 79 -6.20 -1.75 2.83
C PRO A 79 -5.13 -0.97 2.09
N VAL A 80 -4.05 -1.68 1.74
CA VAL A 80 -2.85 -1.12 1.11
C VAL A 80 -3.13 -0.35 -0.19
N ARG A 81 -4.13 -0.80 -0.99
CA ARG A 81 -4.57 -0.12 -2.21
C ARG A 81 -5.12 1.30 -2.01
N ARG A 82 -5.47 1.67 -0.77
CA ARG A 82 -5.98 3.00 -0.39
C ARG A 82 -4.99 3.76 0.50
N THR A 83 -3.71 3.42 0.42
CA THR A 83 -2.63 4.09 1.16
C THR A 83 -1.72 4.88 0.23
N HIS A 84 -0.94 5.77 0.82
CA HIS A 84 0.15 6.51 0.20
C HIS A 84 1.42 6.24 0.99
N ALA A 85 2.56 6.26 0.31
CA ALA A 85 3.87 6.19 0.95
C ALA A 85 4.25 7.59 1.48
N HIS A 86 4.59 7.68 2.76
CA HIS A 86 5.01 8.90 3.43
C HIS A 86 6.44 8.75 3.97
N HIS A 87 7.29 9.76 3.78
CA HIS A 87 8.64 9.79 4.34
C HIS A 87 8.62 10.19 5.82
N LEU A 88 9.19 9.36 6.71
CA LEU A 88 9.27 9.63 8.15
C LEU A 88 10.17 10.85 8.43
N GLN A 89 11.39 10.85 7.89
CA GLN A 89 12.19 12.04 7.72
C GLN A 89 11.88 12.63 6.35
N HIS A 90 11.37 13.87 6.31
CA HIS A 90 10.97 14.51 5.07
C HIS A 90 12.15 14.58 4.07
N TRP A 91 11.89 14.27 2.79
CA TRP A 91 12.94 14.26 1.76
C TRP A 91 13.67 15.61 1.62
N GLY A 92 12.92 16.72 1.73
CA GLY A 92 13.47 18.08 1.72
C GLY A 92 14.36 18.42 2.93
N GLN A 93 14.29 17.61 4.00
CA GLN A 93 15.11 17.71 5.21
C GLN A 93 16.23 16.66 5.23
N GLY A 94 16.58 16.10 4.06
CA GLY A 94 17.63 15.10 3.91
C GLY A 94 17.16 13.65 4.01
N GLY A 95 15.86 13.39 4.18
CA GLY A 95 15.31 12.03 4.20
C GLY A 95 15.56 11.26 2.90
N ARG A 96 15.86 9.96 3.05
CA ARG A 96 16.10 9.04 1.93
C ARG A 96 14.80 8.44 1.42
N THR A 97 14.74 8.10 0.14
CA THR A 97 13.60 7.35 -0.42
C THR A 97 13.91 5.86 -0.37
N ASP A 98 13.91 5.29 0.84
CA ASP A 98 14.16 3.87 1.08
C ASP A 98 13.08 3.27 1.99
N LEU A 99 13.05 1.94 2.10
CA LEU A 99 11.98 1.23 2.81
C LEU A 99 11.95 1.62 4.29
N SER A 100 13.11 1.76 4.93
CA SER A 100 13.23 2.17 6.34
C SER A 100 12.63 3.54 6.64
N ASN A 101 12.75 4.50 5.70
CA ASN A 101 12.24 5.85 5.89
C ASN A 101 10.82 6.06 5.34
N LEU A 102 10.16 5.03 4.81
CA LEU A 102 8.80 5.12 4.29
C LEU A 102 7.79 4.44 5.22
N VAL A 103 6.56 4.95 5.24
CA VAL A 103 5.41 4.36 5.93
C VAL A 103 4.13 4.49 5.10
N SER A 104 3.27 3.48 5.12
CA SER A 104 1.97 3.50 4.45
C SER A 104 0.88 4.13 5.31
N LEU A 105 0.26 5.20 4.82
CA LEU A 105 -0.85 5.88 5.49
C LEU A 105 -2.04 6.07 4.55
N CYS A 106 -3.28 5.92 5.03
CA CYS A 106 -4.46 6.28 4.24
C CYS A 106 -4.59 7.80 4.12
N GLY A 107 -5.33 8.30 3.13
CA GLY A 107 -5.50 9.74 2.91
C GLY A 107 -5.98 10.52 4.15
N PHE A 108 -6.83 9.91 4.99
CA PHE A 108 -7.27 10.51 6.26
C PHE A 108 -6.12 10.69 7.25
N HIS A 109 -5.37 9.62 7.54
CA HIS A 109 -4.26 9.67 8.50
C HIS A 109 -3.07 10.46 7.97
N TYR A 110 -2.80 10.40 6.67
CA TYR A 110 -1.80 11.23 6.00
C TYR A 110 -2.10 12.72 6.21
N ARG A 111 -3.35 13.16 5.99
CA ARG A 111 -3.74 14.55 6.20
C ARG A 111 -3.58 14.98 7.66
N ARG A 112 -4.03 14.15 8.60
CA ARG A 112 -3.92 14.42 10.05
C ARG A 112 -2.46 14.51 10.53
N LEU A 113 -1.54 13.77 9.91
CA LEU A 113 -0.11 13.90 10.15
C LEU A 113 0.40 15.28 9.72
N HIS A 114 0.06 15.70 8.50
CA HIS A 114 0.44 17.02 7.98
C HIS A 114 -0.18 18.19 8.75
N GLU A 115 -1.38 18.01 9.31
CA GLU A 115 -2.02 18.97 10.22
C GLU A 115 -1.40 18.99 11.63
N GLY A 116 -0.39 18.14 11.90
CA GLY A 116 0.27 18.03 13.19
C GLY A 116 -0.66 17.49 14.30
N ALA A 117 -1.62 16.64 13.96
CA ALA A 117 -2.50 16.01 14.93
C ALA A 117 -1.77 14.92 15.74
N TYR A 118 -0.77 14.30 15.11
CA TYR A 118 0.13 13.32 15.71
C TYR A 118 1.48 13.33 15.00
N THR A 119 2.50 12.71 15.60
CA THR A 119 3.82 12.45 15.03
C THR A 119 4.09 10.95 14.97
N ILE A 120 5.07 10.56 14.15
CA ILE A 120 5.51 9.17 13.98
C ILE A 120 7.00 9.10 14.32
N GLY A 121 7.40 8.12 15.13
CA GLY A 121 8.80 7.87 15.47
C GLY A 121 9.12 6.37 15.51
N HIS A 122 10.40 6.03 15.43
CA HIS A 122 10.86 4.65 15.63
C HIS A 122 11.04 4.35 17.12
N GLN A 123 10.57 3.17 17.54
CA GLN A 123 10.88 2.59 18.83
C GLN A 123 12.21 1.82 18.77
N ARG A 124 12.76 1.50 19.95
CA ARG A 124 14.04 0.78 20.07
C ARG A 124 14.01 -0.63 19.47
N ASP A 125 12.83 -1.24 19.41
CA ASP A 125 12.59 -2.56 18.81
C ASP A 125 12.40 -2.49 17.28
N GLY A 126 12.52 -1.30 16.67
CA GLY A 126 12.31 -1.06 15.24
C GLY A 126 10.85 -0.84 14.85
N SER A 127 9.89 -0.95 15.78
CA SER A 127 8.49 -0.67 15.51
C SER A 127 8.19 0.84 15.39
N LEU A 128 7.03 1.18 14.83
CA LEU A 128 6.57 2.56 14.74
C LEU A 128 5.75 2.93 15.98
N SER A 129 6.06 4.09 16.55
CA SER A 129 5.27 4.76 17.57
C SER A 129 4.50 5.93 16.98
N PHE A 130 3.29 6.14 17.49
CA PHE A 130 2.42 7.24 17.12
C PHE A 130 2.11 8.03 18.37
N GLU A 131 2.37 9.34 18.33
CA GLU A 131 2.18 10.21 19.49
C GLU A 131 1.23 11.34 19.13
N ALA A 132 0.14 11.50 19.88
CA ALA A 132 -0.78 12.60 19.68
C ALA A 132 -0.09 13.93 20.00
N ARG A 133 -0.62 15.04 19.48
CA ARG A 133 -0.13 16.40 19.82
C ARG A 133 0.02 16.66 21.32
N SER A 134 -0.80 16.02 22.15
CA SER A 134 -0.74 16.13 23.62
C SER A 134 0.42 15.34 24.26
N GLY A 135 1.27 14.67 23.49
CA GLY A 135 2.33 13.78 23.98
C GLY A 135 1.87 12.36 24.32
N ARG A 136 0.58 12.06 24.13
CA ARG A 136 0.02 10.74 24.48
C ARG A 136 0.28 9.72 23.38
N LEU A 137 0.85 8.57 23.73
CA LEU A 137 0.98 7.45 22.81
C LEU A 137 -0.39 6.95 22.32
N ILE A 138 -0.53 6.85 21.01
CA ILE A 138 -1.70 6.29 20.34
C ILE A 138 -1.44 4.80 20.18
N LYS A 139 -2.26 3.99 20.86
CA LYS A 139 -2.22 2.53 20.78
C LYS A 139 -3.50 2.03 20.12
N GLY A 140 -3.38 0.95 19.38
CA GLY A 140 -4.51 0.33 18.71
C GLY A 140 -4.06 -0.86 17.88
N GLN A 141 -4.78 -1.96 17.98
CA GLN A 141 -4.56 -3.12 17.13
C GLN A 141 -5.53 -3.06 15.96
N SER A 142 -5.01 -3.00 14.74
CA SER A 142 -5.84 -3.20 13.56
C SER A 142 -6.15 -4.69 13.46
N GLN A 143 -7.31 -5.11 13.97
CA GLN A 143 -7.85 -6.41 13.60
C GLN A 143 -8.39 -6.30 12.20
N ARG A 144 -7.62 -6.78 11.23
CA ARG A 144 -8.21 -7.11 9.95
C ARG A 144 -9.14 -8.27 10.15
N LEU A 145 -10.42 -7.98 10.06
CA LEU A 145 -11.44 -8.98 9.85
C LEU A 145 -11.14 -9.62 8.50
N ASP A 146 -10.83 -10.91 8.53
CA ASP A 146 -10.76 -11.70 7.32
C ASP A 146 -12.18 -11.85 6.76
N CYS A 147 -12.52 -11.02 5.79
CA CYS A 147 -13.84 -11.07 5.15
C CYS A 147 -14.06 -12.36 4.33
N ALA A 148 -13.02 -13.16 4.07
CA ALA A 148 -13.16 -14.43 3.37
C ALA A 148 -13.59 -15.56 4.32
N SER A 149 -13.13 -15.55 5.58
CA SER A 149 -13.50 -16.57 6.58
C SER A 149 -14.59 -16.12 7.56
N ALA A 150 -14.84 -14.81 7.68
CA ALA A 150 -15.81 -14.25 8.60
C ALA A 150 -16.91 -13.47 7.89
N GLY A 151 -18.03 -14.13 7.64
CA GLY A 151 -19.27 -13.50 7.17
C GLY A 151 -19.94 -12.63 8.23
N ALA A 152 -21.09 -12.05 7.88
CA ALA A 152 -21.90 -11.20 8.77
C ALA A 152 -22.20 -11.78 10.18
N PRO A 153 -22.41 -13.10 10.36
CA PRO A 153 -22.61 -13.69 11.70
C PRO A 153 -21.42 -13.50 12.63
N HIS A 154 -20.19 -13.75 12.14
CA HIS A 154 -18.97 -13.58 12.92
C HIS A 154 -18.78 -12.11 13.35
N LEU A 155 -19.10 -11.16 12.46
CA LEU A 155 -19.05 -9.74 12.78
C LEU A 155 -20.05 -9.35 13.89
N ARG A 156 -21.26 -9.93 13.88
CA ARG A 156 -22.27 -9.67 14.93
C ARG A 156 -21.81 -10.20 16.28
N GLU A 157 -21.27 -11.42 16.32
CA GLU A 157 -20.75 -12.04 17.54
C GLU A 157 -19.57 -11.23 18.11
N LEU A 158 -18.66 -10.78 17.25
CA LEU A 158 -17.52 -9.93 17.63
C LEU A 158 -17.98 -8.57 18.19
N HIS A 159 -19.02 -7.96 17.60
CA HIS A 159 -19.59 -6.71 18.13
C HIS A 159 -20.30 -6.91 19.47
N GLN A 160 -21.09 -7.96 19.61
CA GLN A 160 -21.76 -8.33 20.87
C GLN A 160 -20.73 -8.59 21.98
N GLY A 161 -19.66 -9.34 21.68
CA GLY A 161 -18.56 -9.57 22.62
C GLY A 161 -17.82 -8.30 23.05
N ARG A 162 -17.92 -7.21 22.27
CA ARG A 162 -17.39 -5.88 22.61
C ARG A 162 -18.42 -4.94 23.24
N GLY A 163 -19.65 -5.41 23.48
CA GLY A 163 -20.75 -4.58 23.98
C GLY A 163 -21.21 -3.51 22.99
N LEU A 164 -20.93 -3.67 21.70
CA LEU A 164 -21.32 -2.73 20.65
C LEU A 164 -22.69 -3.12 20.08
N THR A 165 -23.71 -2.34 20.39
CA THR A 165 -25.04 -2.50 19.79
C THR A 165 -25.13 -1.71 18.50
N MET A 166 -24.97 -2.38 17.36
CA MET A 166 -25.19 -1.77 16.04
C MET A 166 -26.69 -1.79 15.69
N THR A 167 -27.33 -0.63 15.64
CA THR A 167 -28.69 -0.42 15.13
C THR A 167 -28.68 0.24 13.74
N ALA A 168 -29.84 0.32 13.09
CA ALA A 168 -30.02 1.07 11.85
C ALA A 168 -29.60 2.55 11.95
N GLY A 169 -29.60 3.13 13.15
CA GLY A 169 -29.10 4.49 13.40
C GLY A 169 -27.58 4.62 13.48
N THR A 170 -26.84 3.50 13.57
CA THR A 170 -25.36 3.51 13.71
C THR A 170 -24.66 4.05 12.47
N ALA A 171 -25.26 3.87 11.29
CA ALA A 171 -24.75 4.37 10.02
C ALA A 171 -25.12 5.84 9.75
N GLY A 172 -25.84 6.50 10.67
CA GLY A 172 -26.16 7.92 10.55
C GLY A 172 -24.90 8.78 10.74
N ALA A 173 -24.60 9.65 9.78
CA ALA A 173 -23.55 10.65 9.94
C ALA A 173 -23.90 11.59 11.11
N ARG A 174 -22.96 11.78 12.04
CA ARG A 174 -23.17 12.64 13.23
C ARG A 174 -23.12 14.15 12.93
N SER A 175 -22.89 14.53 11.68
CA SER A 175 -22.84 15.92 11.23
C SER A 175 -23.69 16.10 9.97
N GLY A 176 -24.80 16.85 10.09
CA GLY A 176 -25.47 17.47 8.95
C GLY A 176 -26.27 16.53 8.03
N GLY A 177 -27.33 15.93 8.54
CA GLY A 177 -28.62 15.81 7.85
C GLY A 177 -28.78 14.87 6.65
N GLU A 178 -27.73 14.41 5.97
CA GLU A 178 -27.90 13.43 4.89
C GLU A 178 -27.75 12.01 5.45
N ARG A 179 -28.83 11.22 5.34
CA ARG A 179 -28.78 9.79 5.65
C ARG A 179 -27.76 9.16 4.70
N CYS A 180 -26.92 8.27 5.22
CA CYS A 180 -26.13 7.40 4.36
C CYS A 180 -27.12 6.70 3.41
N ASP A 181 -26.94 6.89 2.10
CA ASP A 181 -27.71 6.16 1.10
C ASP A 181 -27.24 4.71 1.14
N VAL A 182 -27.94 3.93 1.96
CA VAL A 182 -27.63 2.53 2.21
C VAL A 182 -27.85 1.72 0.93
N ASP A 183 -28.80 2.13 0.08
CA ASP A 183 -29.07 1.47 -1.20
C ASP A 183 -27.94 1.70 -2.18
N HIS A 184 -27.44 2.94 -2.30
CA HIS A 184 -26.26 3.23 -3.11
C HIS A 184 -25.00 2.53 -2.57
N THR A 185 -24.83 2.51 -1.24
CA THR A 185 -23.70 1.82 -0.60
C THR A 185 -23.74 0.32 -0.85
N LEU A 186 -24.91 -0.32 -0.69
CA LEU A 186 -25.12 -1.74 -0.97
C LEU A 186 -24.93 -2.03 -2.46
N PHE A 187 -25.49 -1.19 -3.34
CA PHE A 187 -25.30 -1.29 -4.78
C PHE A 187 -23.82 -1.31 -5.11
N VAL A 188 -23.05 -0.28 -4.72
CA VAL A 188 -21.61 -0.18 -4.99
C VAL A 188 -20.83 -1.38 -4.42
N LEU A 189 -21.19 -1.87 -3.24
CA LEU A 189 -20.53 -3.04 -2.66
C LEU A 189 -20.84 -4.33 -3.43
N CYS A 190 -22.10 -4.53 -3.83
CA CYS A 190 -22.52 -5.69 -4.62
C CYS A 190 -21.97 -5.64 -6.05
N THR A 191 -22.00 -4.48 -6.73
CA THR A 191 -21.39 -4.35 -8.07
C THR A 191 -19.87 -4.53 -8.01
N ASN A 192 -19.21 -4.09 -6.92
CA ASN A 192 -17.79 -4.36 -6.72
C ASN A 192 -17.52 -5.85 -6.44
N ALA A 193 -18.42 -6.56 -5.77
CA ALA A 193 -18.30 -8.01 -5.58
C ALA A 193 -18.42 -8.74 -6.93
N GLU A 194 -19.44 -8.41 -7.72
CA GLU A 194 -19.61 -8.93 -9.08
C GLU A 194 -18.42 -8.59 -10.00
N TYR A 195 -17.87 -7.38 -9.89
CA TYR A 195 -16.66 -6.98 -10.61
C TYR A 195 -15.43 -7.82 -10.19
N ARG A 196 -15.27 -8.08 -8.88
CA ARG A 196 -14.18 -8.92 -8.36
C ARG A 196 -14.32 -10.38 -8.79
N ASP A 197 -15.55 -10.90 -8.84
CA ASP A 197 -15.82 -12.26 -9.32
C ASP A 197 -15.55 -12.38 -10.82
N ARG A 198 -15.92 -11.38 -11.62
CA ARG A 198 -15.58 -11.32 -13.05
C ARG A 198 -14.08 -11.24 -13.32
N GLN A 199 -13.33 -10.53 -12.47
CA GLN A 199 -11.86 -10.47 -12.55
C GLN A 199 -11.20 -11.77 -12.09
N ALA A 200 -11.77 -12.47 -11.10
CA ALA A 200 -11.27 -13.77 -10.63
C ALA A 200 -11.54 -14.92 -11.63
N GLY A 201 -12.55 -14.79 -12.49
CA GLY A 201 -12.85 -15.74 -13.57
C GLY A 201 -12.02 -15.57 -14.84
N HIS A 202 -11.18 -14.54 -14.93
CA HIS A 202 -10.18 -14.37 -16.00
C HIS A 202 -8.78 -14.69 -15.45
N SER A 203 -8.51 -15.97 -15.25
CA SER A 203 -7.12 -16.46 -15.30
C SER A 203 -6.79 -16.82 -16.76
N PRO A 204 -5.61 -16.44 -17.28
CA PRO A 204 -5.14 -16.88 -18.60
C PRO A 204 -4.96 -18.40 -18.68
#